data_AF-A0AAN7HTP9-F1
#
_entry.id   AF-A0AAN7HTP9-F1
#
_cell.length_a   1.000
_cell.length_b   1.000
_cell.length_c   1.000
_cell.angle_alpha   90.00
_cell.angle_beta   90.00
_cell.angle_gamma   90.00
#
_symmetry.space_group_name_H-M   'P 1'
#
loop_
_entity.id
_entity.type
_entity.pdbx_description
1 polymer ?
#
loop_
_entity_poly.entity_id
_entity_poly.type
_entity_poly.pdbx_seq_one_letter_code
_entity_poly.pdbx_strand_id
1 'polypeptide(L)'
;MSSRLFPAARRCTRTLLPGTCTRSVRAPFVRSIASTAGASSPTAGKYILIRRAASVTGRILFFTTLGFIMAAAPAYQSAAELISPPSDADALESFIPQDDEAKAKEEYINSHPLTASLRANPDFIESRPHMKIPASWRKHNLTGGTLVGPGKIVTPPFSWTDRQGRSYVQITHVGTDLCGHMGVIHGGFLATMLDEGLARCCFPVLPYNVGMTAKLEINYKAPAMADQYLVLRATTLKVEGRKAWVEGHIETLPAEDGQEPTILATASALYISPKQASGCGGQRGDFETAIGPRPTIAHHRVEAAPTVSSVVYCVRGGFAGWDSLFPALCRRSLVWKEVTEQSQSNITWHPSLTRQERNQLRGQRGFTVWFTGLSASGKSTVATALEQHLLHIGLAVYRLDGDNVRFGLNKDLGFSEKDRNENIRRIAEVAKLFADSSTIALTSFISPYRADRQIARDLHANASQAGDEPLPFIEVFVDVPLEEAEKRDPKGLYKKARAGEIKDFTGISAPYEAPEAPEITIRTDQLSVEECVRKIVEYLAQQGLITQTEETR
;
A
#
# COMPACT_ATOMS: atom_id res chain seq x y z
N MET A 1 17.10 9.13 59.73
CA MET A 1 17.83 7.85 59.60
C MET A 1 17.84 7.46 58.13
N SER A 2 19.04 7.43 57.53
CA SER A 2 19.48 6.73 56.29
C SER A 2 18.60 6.89 55.03
N SER A 3 18.84 7.73 54.02
CA SER A 3 20.03 8.08 53.22
C SER A 3 20.81 6.90 52.63
N ARG A 4 20.63 6.61 51.33
CA ARG A 4 21.75 6.20 50.44
C ARG A 4 21.65 6.87 49.08
N LEU A 5 22.72 7.61 48.80
CA LEU A 5 23.10 8.37 47.62
C LEU A 5 24.17 7.58 46.83
N PHE A 6 24.40 8.06 45.59
CA PHE A 6 25.61 8.03 44.76
C PHE A 6 25.76 6.95 43.66
N PRO A 7 26.52 7.22 42.58
CA PRO A 7 26.90 8.52 41.98
C PRO A 7 26.83 8.60 40.44
N ALA A 8 26.89 9.83 39.95
CA ALA A 8 27.14 10.22 38.56
C ALA A 8 28.65 10.31 38.20
N ALA A 9 28.88 10.43 36.89
CA ALA A 9 30.04 11.00 36.16
C ALA A 9 31.15 10.05 35.66
N ARG A 10 31.37 10.06 34.34
CA ARG A 10 32.51 10.75 33.70
C ARG A 10 32.33 10.85 32.17
N ARG A 11 32.18 12.09 31.69
CA ARG A 11 32.50 12.51 30.32
C ARG A 11 34.02 12.52 30.17
N CYS A 12 34.55 11.98 29.07
CA CYS A 12 35.96 12.15 28.71
C CYS A 12 36.03 13.10 27.51
N THR A 13 36.34 14.36 27.79
CA THR A 13 36.84 15.35 26.83
C THR A 13 38.34 15.09 26.63
N ARG A 14 38.83 15.10 25.38
CA ARG A 14 40.26 15.21 25.10
C ARG A 14 40.52 16.38 24.17
N THR A 15 41.11 17.40 24.77
CA THR A 15 41.56 18.66 24.21
C THR A 15 42.81 18.47 23.35
N LEU A 16 42.87 19.21 22.24
CA LEU A 16 44.03 19.43 21.37
C LEU A 16 45.00 20.47 21.96
N LEU A 17 46.25 20.47 21.47
CA LEU A 17 47.27 21.55 21.29
C LEU A 17 48.71 21.08 21.70
N PRO A 18 49.82 21.77 21.32
CA PRO A 18 50.32 22.04 19.95
C PRO A 18 51.87 21.95 19.79
N GLY A 19 52.37 22.12 18.54
CA GLY A 19 53.71 22.65 18.18
C GLY A 19 54.75 21.66 17.62
N THR A 20 55.73 21.97 16.76
CA THR A 20 55.99 22.98 15.69
C THR A 20 57.38 22.67 15.08
N CYS A 21 57.57 22.97 13.77
CA CYS A 21 58.85 23.29 13.06
C CYS A 21 59.93 22.18 12.91
N THR A 22 60.77 22.05 11.86
CA THR A 22 61.22 22.85 10.68
C THR A 22 62.02 21.89 9.73
N ARG A 23 61.85 21.88 8.39
CA ARG A 23 62.52 22.63 7.29
C ARG A 23 63.80 21.96 6.67
N SER A 24 63.88 22.01 5.32
CA SER A 24 65.03 21.88 4.38
C SER A 24 64.92 20.66 3.42
N VAL A 25 64.66 20.70 2.10
CA VAL A 25 65.15 21.45 0.89
C VAL A 25 66.34 20.79 0.14
N ARG A 26 66.04 20.35 -1.10
CA ARG A 26 66.84 20.17 -2.37
C ARG A 26 67.87 19.03 -2.58
N ALA A 27 67.49 18.10 -3.49
CA ALA A 27 68.09 17.56 -4.75
C ALA A 27 69.59 17.79 -5.12
N PRO A 28 70.14 17.20 -6.23
CA PRO A 28 70.05 15.84 -6.83
C PRO A 28 71.45 15.25 -7.17
N PHE A 29 71.59 13.97 -7.61
CA PHE A 29 72.76 13.56 -8.41
C PHE A 29 72.52 12.30 -9.29
N VAL A 30 73.06 12.36 -10.51
CA VAL A 30 73.03 11.40 -11.62
C VAL A 30 74.37 10.64 -11.68
N ARG A 31 74.40 9.36 -12.12
CA ARG A 31 75.47 8.85 -13.03
C ARG A 31 75.17 7.47 -13.65
N SER A 32 75.84 7.26 -14.78
CA SER A 32 75.61 6.32 -15.89
C SER A 32 76.56 5.10 -15.91
N ILE A 33 76.02 3.98 -16.43
CA ILE A 33 76.53 2.84 -17.25
C ILE A 33 78.06 2.56 -17.35
N ALA A 34 78.44 1.27 -17.18
CA ALA A 34 79.37 0.52 -18.05
C ALA A 34 79.19 -1.02 -17.91
N SER A 35 79.36 -1.77 -19.02
CA SER A 35 79.12 -3.21 -19.21
C SER A 35 80.36 -4.10 -19.07
N THR A 36 80.19 -5.38 -18.72
CA THR A 36 80.99 -6.51 -19.25
C THR A 36 80.20 -7.83 -19.24
N ALA A 37 80.38 -8.62 -20.30
CA ALA A 37 79.66 -9.85 -20.65
C ALA A 37 80.21 -11.13 -19.98
N GLY A 38 79.38 -12.19 -19.90
CA GLY A 38 79.79 -13.57 -19.58
C GLY A 38 78.62 -14.57 -19.68
N ALA A 39 78.78 -15.61 -20.51
CA ALA A 39 77.73 -16.45 -21.08
C ALA A 39 77.18 -17.60 -20.19
N SER A 40 75.99 -18.07 -20.56
CA SER A 40 75.11 -19.08 -19.93
C SER A 40 75.33 -20.54 -20.36
N SER A 41 74.85 -21.51 -19.56
CA SER A 41 74.38 -22.84 -20.01
C SER A 41 72.97 -23.14 -19.45
N PRO A 42 71.93 -23.43 -20.27
CA PRO A 42 70.55 -23.51 -19.79
C PRO A 42 69.82 -24.82 -20.17
N THR A 43 69.84 -25.87 -19.34
CA THR A 43 68.90 -27.02 -19.54
C THR A 43 68.29 -27.62 -18.27
N ALA A 44 68.85 -27.44 -17.07
CA ALA A 44 68.31 -28.10 -15.87
C ALA A 44 67.16 -27.36 -15.14
N GLY A 45 67.01 -26.04 -15.32
CA GLY A 45 66.02 -25.23 -14.57
C GLY A 45 64.58 -25.32 -15.07
N LYS A 46 64.36 -25.72 -16.32
CA LYS A 46 63.02 -25.67 -16.95
C LYS A 46 62.07 -26.75 -16.44
N TYR A 47 62.55 -27.95 -16.13
CA TYR A 47 61.70 -29.08 -15.72
C TYR A 47 61.14 -28.94 -14.29
N ILE A 48 61.86 -28.31 -13.37
CA ILE A 48 61.42 -28.11 -11.97
C ILE A 48 60.35 -27.01 -11.88
N LEU A 49 60.50 -25.95 -12.67
CA LEU A 49 59.52 -24.85 -12.75
C LEU A 49 58.19 -25.32 -13.35
N ILE A 50 58.22 -26.15 -14.39
CA ILE A 50 57.01 -26.70 -15.02
C ILE A 50 56.25 -27.62 -14.06
N ARG A 51 56.94 -28.48 -13.31
CA ARG A 51 56.31 -29.38 -12.33
C ARG A 51 55.67 -28.64 -11.15
N ARG A 52 56.34 -27.59 -10.65
CA ARG A 52 55.80 -26.73 -9.59
C ARG A 52 54.60 -25.93 -10.07
N ALA A 53 54.67 -25.35 -11.27
CA ALA A 53 53.55 -24.66 -11.90
C ALA A 53 52.34 -25.59 -12.09
N ALA A 54 52.54 -26.79 -12.63
CA ALA A 54 51.47 -27.78 -12.79
C ALA A 54 50.83 -28.19 -11.44
N SER A 55 51.62 -28.34 -10.37
CA SER A 55 51.10 -28.68 -9.04
C SER A 55 50.29 -27.54 -8.40
N VAL A 56 50.71 -26.28 -8.62
CA VAL A 56 50.01 -25.10 -8.11
C VAL A 56 48.73 -24.87 -8.91
N THR A 57 48.77 -24.99 -10.24
CA THR A 57 47.58 -24.90 -11.10
C THR A 57 46.58 -26.01 -10.78
N GLY A 58 47.04 -27.25 -10.55
CA GLY A 58 46.17 -28.36 -10.15
C GLY A 58 45.48 -28.13 -8.80
N ARG A 59 46.19 -27.59 -7.81
CA ARG A 59 45.60 -27.22 -6.51
C ARG A 59 44.60 -26.08 -6.63
N ILE A 60 44.93 -25.04 -7.41
CA ILE A 60 44.01 -23.93 -7.68
C ILE A 60 42.73 -24.45 -8.33
N LEU A 61 42.85 -25.29 -9.36
CA LEU A 61 41.70 -25.86 -10.06
C LEU A 61 40.85 -26.75 -9.13
N PHE A 62 41.48 -27.53 -8.26
CA PHE A 62 40.78 -28.38 -7.28
C PHE A 62 40.02 -27.55 -6.23
N PHE A 63 40.64 -26.51 -5.66
CA PHE A 63 39.98 -25.66 -4.66
C PHE A 63 38.93 -24.73 -5.27
N THR A 64 39.11 -24.28 -6.52
CA THR A 64 38.08 -23.48 -7.21
C THR A 64 36.89 -24.34 -7.62
N THR A 65 37.09 -25.55 -8.13
CA THR A 65 35.99 -26.48 -8.45
C THR A 65 35.25 -26.94 -7.20
N LEU A 66 35.97 -27.30 -6.13
CA LEU A 66 35.35 -27.66 -4.85
C LEU A 66 34.59 -26.47 -4.24
N GLY A 67 35.15 -25.26 -4.32
CA GLY A 67 34.48 -24.02 -3.90
C GLY A 67 33.22 -23.74 -4.72
N PHE A 68 33.23 -23.98 -6.03
CA PHE A 68 32.06 -23.83 -6.89
C PHE A 68 30.98 -24.87 -6.59
N ILE A 69 31.35 -26.13 -6.37
CA ILE A 69 30.42 -27.20 -5.98
C ILE A 69 29.76 -26.89 -4.64
N MET A 70 30.54 -26.48 -3.64
CA MET A 70 30.02 -26.12 -2.31
C MET A 70 29.14 -24.85 -2.34
N ALA A 71 29.46 -23.88 -3.19
CA ALA A 71 28.63 -22.68 -3.38
C ALA A 71 27.35 -22.97 -4.19
N ALA A 72 27.40 -23.90 -5.14
CA ALA A 72 26.28 -24.26 -6.00
C ALA A 72 25.37 -25.35 -5.42
N ALA A 73 25.82 -26.15 -4.45
CA ALA A 73 25.05 -27.27 -3.90
C ALA A 73 23.68 -26.85 -3.31
N PRO A 74 23.55 -25.76 -2.52
CA PRO A 74 22.24 -25.31 -2.02
C PRO A 74 21.32 -24.83 -3.16
N ALA A 75 21.90 -24.24 -4.20
CA ALA A 75 21.17 -23.78 -5.39
C ALA A 75 20.71 -24.96 -6.25
N TYR A 76 21.50 -26.04 -6.35
CA TYR A 76 21.15 -27.26 -7.06
C TYR A 76 20.02 -28.03 -6.35
N GLN A 77 20.08 -28.18 -5.03
CA GLN A 77 18.99 -28.79 -4.26
C GLN A 77 17.68 -27.99 -4.41
N SER A 78 17.74 -26.66 -4.29
CA SER A 78 16.56 -25.80 -4.47
C SER A 78 16.01 -25.86 -5.91
N ALA A 79 16.87 -25.99 -6.92
CA ALA A 79 16.45 -26.13 -8.32
C ALA A 79 15.86 -27.52 -8.60
N ALA A 80 16.40 -28.58 -8.01
CA ALA A 80 15.88 -29.95 -8.14
C ALA A 80 14.49 -30.10 -7.50
N GLU A 81 14.28 -29.51 -6.31
CA GLU A 81 12.97 -29.48 -5.63
C GLU A 81 11.92 -28.68 -6.44
N LEU A 82 12.34 -27.69 -7.22
CA LEU A 82 11.46 -26.93 -8.10
C LEU A 82 11.04 -27.73 -9.35
N ILE A 83 11.92 -28.60 -9.84
CA ILE A 83 11.72 -29.44 -11.04
C ILE A 83 10.89 -30.69 -10.70
N SER A 84 10.94 -31.17 -9.46
CA SER A 84 10.18 -32.34 -8.99
C SER A 84 9.58 -32.05 -7.61
N PRO A 85 8.46 -31.32 -7.56
CA PRO A 85 7.81 -31.01 -6.29
C PRO A 85 7.31 -32.29 -5.58
N PRO A 86 7.21 -32.27 -4.24
CA PRO A 86 6.66 -33.39 -3.47
C PRO A 86 5.28 -33.83 -3.97
N SER A 87 5.00 -35.14 -3.92
CA SER A 87 3.67 -35.64 -4.24
C SER A 87 2.63 -35.17 -3.21
N ASP A 88 1.33 -35.35 -3.50
CA ASP A 88 0.28 -35.02 -2.53
C ASP A 88 0.41 -35.82 -1.22
N ALA A 89 0.81 -37.08 -1.30
CA ALA A 89 1.04 -37.93 -0.14
C ALA A 89 2.25 -37.43 0.68
N ASP A 90 3.37 -37.13 0.02
CA ASP A 90 4.56 -36.62 0.71
C ASP A 90 4.30 -35.26 1.37
N ALA A 91 3.51 -34.40 0.71
CA ALA A 91 3.13 -33.09 1.24
C ALA A 91 2.31 -33.21 2.54
N LEU A 92 1.47 -34.25 2.67
CA LEU A 92 0.69 -34.51 3.89
C LEU A 92 1.57 -34.87 5.08
N GLU A 93 2.62 -35.69 4.86
CA GLU A 93 3.51 -36.17 5.91
C GLU A 93 4.66 -35.20 6.26
N SER A 94 4.91 -34.21 5.40
CA SER A 94 6.06 -33.30 5.54
C SER A 94 5.92 -32.22 6.62
N PHE A 95 4.73 -31.96 7.16
CA PHE A 95 4.54 -30.99 8.22
C PHE A 95 4.64 -31.66 9.59
N ILE A 96 5.56 -31.16 10.42
CA ILE A 96 5.72 -31.58 11.81
C ILE A 96 5.31 -30.41 12.69
N PRO A 97 4.23 -30.51 13.48
CA PRO A 97 3.85 -29.49 14.46
C PRO A 97 5.02 -29.18 15.41
N GLN A 98 5.32 -27.89 15.59
CA GLN A 98 6.51 -27.46 16.36
C GLN A 98 6.21 -27.28 17.85
N ASP A 99 4.95 -27.14 18.22
CA ASP A 99 4.49 -26.90 19.59
C ASP A 99 3.13 -27.58 19.86
N ASP A 100 2.73 -27.62 21.13
CA ASP A 100 1.48 -28.26 21.58
C ASP A 100 0.23 -27.59 21.01
N GLU A 101 0.30 -26.28 20.75
CA GLU A 101 -0.80 -25.51 20.16
C GLU A 101 -1.06 -25.93 18.70
N ALA A 102 0.00 -25.99 17.89
CA ALA A 102 -0.04 -26.47 16.52
C ALA A 102 -0.52 -27.91 16.46
N LYS A 103 -0.06 -28.76 17.39
CA LYS A 103 -0.49 -30.14 17.48
C LYS A 103 -1.98 -30.26 17.78
N ALA A 104 -2.49 -29.50 18.76
CA ALA A 104 -3.91 -29.49 19.11
C ALA A 104 -4.78 -29.00 17.94
N LYS A 105 -4.34 -27.94 17.24
CA LYS A 105 -5.06 -27.40 16.07
C LYS A 105 -5.09 -28.38 14.91
N GLU A 106 -3.98 -29.09 14.69
CA GLU A 106 -3.89 -30.14 13.67
C GLU A 106 -4.78 -31.34 13.99
N GLU A 107 -4.77 -31.80 15.24
CA GLU A 107 -5.58 -32.92 15.70
C GLU A 107 -7.07 -32.60 15.62
N TYR A 108 -7.47 -31.36 15.94
CA TYR A 108 -8.84 -30.89 15.77
C TYR A 108 -9.30 -30.98 14.31
N ILE A 109 -8.52 -30.47 13.34
CA ILE A 109 -8.89 -30.57 11.92
C ILE A 109 -8.96 -32.02 11.47
N ASN A 110 -7.99 -32.85 11.87
CA ASN A 110 -7.93 -34.26 11.49
C ASN A 110 -9.10 -35.10 11.99
N SER A 111 -9.56 -34.82 13.22
CA SER A 111 -10.65 -35.55 13.88
C SER A 111 -12.05 -35.04 13.51
N HIS A 112 -12.14 -33.89 12.84
CA HIS A 112 -13.42 -33.26 12.53
C HIS A 112 -14.30 -34.12 11.58
N PRO A 113 -15.63 -34.23 11.80
CA PRO A 113 -16.52 -35.01 10.93
C PRO A 113 -16.48 -34.62 9.44
N LEU A 114 -16.38 -33.32 9.15
CA LEU A 114 -16.19 -32.82 7.78
C LEU A 114 -14.95 -33.44 7.12
N THR A 115 -13.80 -33.46 7.81
CA THR A 115 -12.55 -34.06 7.32
C THR A 115 -12.73 -35.55 7.03
N ALA A 116 -13.39 -36.29 7.93
CA ALA A 116 -13.70 -37.70 7.71
C ALA A 116 -14.58 -37.91 6.46
N SER A 117 -15.60 -37.07 6.26
CA SER A 117 -16.47 -37.14 5.08
C SER A 117 -15.73 -36.83 3.77
N LEU A 118 -14.81 -35.87 3.79
CA LEU A 118 -14.02 -35.49 2.62
C LEU A 118 -13.02 -36.59 2.23
N ARG A 119 -12.41 -37.25 3.22
CA ARG A 119 -11.52 -38.42 3.03
C ARG A 119 -12.25 -39.66 2.54
N ALA A 120 -13.50 -39.85 2.94
CA ALA A 120 -14.33 -40.97 2.49
C ALA A 120 -14.79 -40.81 1.03
N ASN A 121 -14.79 -39.58 0.49
CA ASN A 121 -15.21 -39.32 -0.87
C ASN A 121 -14.07 -39.61 -1.87
N PRO A 122 -14.21 -40.61 -2.77
CA PRO A 122 -13.15 -41.01 -3.67
C PRO A 122 -12.84 -39.95 -4.74
N ASP A 123 -13.71 -38.98 -5.01
CA ASP A 123 -13.50 -37.95 -6.03
C ASP A 123 -12.54 -36.84 -5.58
N PHE A 124 -12.32 -36.70 -4.27
CA PHE A 124 -11.39 -35.74 -3.71
C PHE A 124 -9.97 -36.30 -3.57
N ILE A 125 -8.99 -35.45 -3.83
CA ILE A 125 -7.60 -35.67 -3.47
C ILE A 125 -7.25 -34.72 -2.33
N GLU A 126 -6.89 -35.30 -1.18
CA GLU A 126 -6.35 -34.56 -0.04
C GLU A 126 -4.89 -34.14 -0.32
N SER A 127 -4.54 -32.92 0.08
CA SER A 127 -3.21 -32.36 -0.12
C SER A 127 -2.91 -31.24 0.88
N ARG A 128 -1.61 -30.91 1.02
CA ARG A 128 -1.13 -29.70 1.69
C ARG A 128 -0.36 -28.83 0.70
N PRO A 129 -1.03 -27.94 -0.05
CA PRO A 129 -0.40 -27.30 -1.19
C PRO A 129 0.81 -26.42 -0.85
N HIS A 130 0.85 -25.84 0.35
CA HIS A 130 1.97 -25.02 0.83
C HIS A 130 3.22 -25.84 1.16
N MET A 131 3.05 -27.14 1.44
CA MET A 131 4.15 -28.05 1.70
C MET A 131 4.84 -28.53 0.43
N LYS A 132 4.18 -28.40 -0.73
CA LYS A 132 4.80 -28.62 -2.04
C LYS A 132 5.79 -27.53 -2.45
N ILE A 133 5.78 -26.39 -1.74
CA ILE A 133 6.71 -25.28 -2.00
C ILE A 133 8.04 -25.62 -1.29
N PRO A 134 9.19 -25.56 -1.99
CA PRO A 134 10.50 -25.74 -1.38
C PRO A 134 10.69 -24.88 -0.14
N ALA A 135 11.29 -25.42 0.92
CA ALA A 135 11.44 -24.72 2.20
C ALA A 135 12.22 -23.39 2.05
N SER A 136 13.23 -23.36 1.17
CA SER A 136 14.03 -22.17 0.87
C SER A 136 13.22 -21.04 0.22
N TRP A 137 12.14 -21.38 -0.51
CA TRP A 137 11.26 -20.44 -1.20
C TRP A 137 10.00 -20.10 -0.41
N ARG A 138 9.61 -20.93 0.57
CA ARG A 138 8.39 -20.77 1.34
C ARG A 138 8.30 -19.38 2.00
N LYS A 139 9.41 -18.85 2.53
CA LYS A 139 9.50 -17.50 3.09
C LYS A 139 9.19 -16.34 2.12
N HIS A 140 9.22 -16.61 0.81
CA HIS A 140 8.87 -15.66 -0.24
C HIS A 140 7.45 -15.87 -0.78
N ASN A 141 6.71 -16.83 -0.23
CA ASN A 141 5.31 -17.07 -0.54
C ASN A 141 4.42 -16.44 0.54
N LEU A 142 3.41 -15.67 0.10
CA LEU A 142 2.54 -14.95 1.00
C LEU A 142 1.75 -15.89 1.92
N THR A 143 1.01 -16.85 1.35
CA THR A 143 0.08 -17.71 2.09
C THR A 143 0.72 -18.97 2.64
N GLY A 144 1.72 -19.52 1.95
CA GLY A 144 2.50 -20.66 2.41
C GLY A 144 3.66 -20.32 3.36
N GLY A 145 3.99 -19.04 3.55
CA GLY A 145 5.11 -18.61 4.38
C GLY A 145 4.82 -17.39 5.24
N THR A 146 4.70 -16.20 4.66
CA THR A 146 4.58 -14.93 5.41
C THR A 146 3.42 -14.92 6.41
N LEU A 147 2.29 -15.55 6.02
CA LEU A 147 1.08 -15.67 6.81
C LEU A 147 1.02 -16.96 7.66
N VAL A 148 2.09 -17.77 7.67
CA VAL A 148 2.19 -19.00 8.46
C VAL A 148 3.08 -18.76 9.68
N GLY A 149 2.71 -19.36 10.81
CA GLY A 149 3.46 -19.31 12.06
C GLY A 149 2.60 -19.03 13.29
N PRO A 150 3.24 -18.90 14.48
CA PRO A 150 2.55 -18.58 15.73
C PRO A 150 1.71 -17.31 15.60
N GLY A 151 0.51 -17.32 16.19
CA GLY A 151 -0.44 -16.22 16.09
C GLY A 151 -1.11 -16.04 14.72
N LYS A 152 -0.69 -16.76 13.67
CA LYS A 152 -1.24 -16.64 12.30
C LYS A 152 -1.92 -17.95 11.85
N ILE A 153 -1.63 -18.42 10.64
CA ILE A 153 -1.94 -19.79 10.23
C ILE A 153 -0.90 -20.71 10.89
N VAL A 154 -1.28 -21.32 12.01
CA VAL A 154 -0.36 -22.16 12.81
C VAL A 154 -0.06 -23.48 12.11
N THR A 155 -1.09 -24.11 11.55
CA THR A 155 -0.98 -25.35 10.77
C THR A 155 -1.24 -25.03 9.31
N PRO A 156 -0.38 -25.47 8.36
CA PRO A 156 -0.67 -25.34 6.94
C PRO A 156 -2.08 -25.85 6.63
N PRO A 157 -2.83 -25.22 5.71
CA PRO A 157 -4.19 -25.65 5.41
C PRO A 157 -4.25 -27.08 4.88
N PHE A 158 -5.32 -27.79 5.23
CA PHE A 158 -5.71 -29.01 4.54
C PHE A 158 -6.60 -28.66 3.36
N SER A 159 -6.35 -29.28 2.21
CA SER A 159 -7.08 -29.00 0.97
C SER A 159 -7.53 -30.28 0.30
N TRP A 160 -8.79 -30.32 -0.13
CA TRP A 160 -9.39 -31.38 -0.93
C TRP A 160 -9.79 -30.82 -2.28
N THR A 161 -9.21 -31.36 -3.35
CA THR A 161 -9.50 -30.94 -4.72
C THR A 161 -10.16 -32.07 -5.49
N ASP A 162 -11.29 -31.79 -6.14
CA ASP A 162 -11.93 -32.76 -7.04
C ASP A 162 -11.00 -33.06 -8.23
N ARG A 163 -10.88 -34.35 -8.60
CA ARG A 163 -9.99 -34.78 -9.70
C ARG A 163 -10.30 -34.13 -11.03
N GLN A 164 -11.53 -33.68 -11.24
CA GLN A 164 -11.97 -33.03 -12.48
C GLN A 164 -11.97 -31.50 -12.35
N GLY A 165 -11.43 -30.92 -11.27
CA GLY A 165 -11.36 -29.48 -11.03
C GLY A 165 -12.72 -28.80 -10.90
N ARG A 166 -13.75 -29.55 -10.47
CA ARG A 166 -15.11 -29.02 -10.32
C ARG A 166 -15.34 -28.38 -8.97
N SER A 167 -14.71 -28.89 -7.91
CA SER A 167 -14.90 -28.40 -6.55
C SER A 167 -13.60 -28.44 -5.74
N TYR A 168 -13.56 -27.58 -4.72
CA TYR A 168 -12.44 -27.44 -3.81
C TYR A 168 -12.95 -27.15 -2.40
N VAL A 169 -12.34 -27.78 -1.41
CA VAL A 169 -12.58 -27.50 0.01
C VAL A 169 -11.25 -27.32 0.71
N GLN A 170 -11.15 -26.31 1.57
CA GLN A 170 -9.97 -26.08 2.40
C GLN A 170 -10.37 -25.77 3.83
N ILE A 171 -9.67 -26.36 4.80
CA ILE A 171 -9.85 -26.11 6.22
C ILE A 171 -8.59 -25.45 6.76
N THR A 172 -8.76 -24.30 7.44
CA THR A 172 -7.67 -23.48 7.98
C THR A 172 -8.04 -22.93 9.36
N HIS A 173 -7.11 -23.00 10.31
CA HIS A 173 -7.17 -22.21 11.54
C HIS A 173 -6.63 -20.79 11.30
N VAL A 174 -7.27 -19.76 11.87
CA VAL A 174 -6.82 -18.36 11.77
C VAL A 174 -6.53 -17.76 13.15
N GLY A 175 -5.32 -17.26 13.37
CA GLY A 175 -4.89 -16.66 14.64
C GLY A 175 -5.02 -15.13 14.72
N THR A 176 -4.72 -14.58 15.89
CA THR A 176 -4.86 -13.16 16.26
C THR A 176 -4.00 -12.19 15.46
N ASP A 177 -2.83 -12.60 14.97
CA ASP A 177 -1.91 -11.74 14.21
C ASP A 177 -2.39 -11.49 12.77
N LEU A 178 -3.50 -12.13 12.38
CA LEU A 178 -4.20 -11.88 11.13
C LEU A 178 -5.34 -10.86 11.29
N CYS A 179 -5.52 -10.28 12.48
CA CYS A 179 -6.56 -9.31 12.77
C CYS A 179 -6.30 -7.94 12.14
N GLY A 180 -7.38 -7.30 11.65
CA GLY A 180 -7.39 -5.89 11.24
C GLY A 180 -7.99 -4.95 12.29
N HIS A 181 -8.77 -5.52 13.20
CA HIS A 181 -9.40 -4.89 14.36
C HIS A 181 -9.36 -5.89 15.50
N MET A 182 -9.42 -5.44 16.76
CA MET A 182 -9.36 -6.34 17.93
C MET A 182 -10.28 -7.56 17.78
N GLY A 183 -9.66 -8.75 17.69
CA GLY A 183 -10.34 -10.04 17.59
C GLY A 183 -10.98 -10.38 16.24
N VAL A 184 -10.94 -9.49 15.24
CA VAL A 184 -11.56 -9.71 13.92
C VAL A 184 -10.49 -9.83 12.84
N ILE A 185 -10.48 -10.96 12.16
CA ILE A 185 -9.60 -11.27 11.02
C ILE A 185 -9.76 -10.21 9.93
N HIS A 186 -8.64 -9.71 9.44
CA HIS A 186 -8.61 -8.67 8.42
C HIS A 186 -9.28 -9.16 7.13
N GLY A 187 -10.20 -8.36 6.55
CA GLY A 187 -10.91 -8.74 5.33
C GLY A 187 -9.97 -9.06 4.16
N GLY A 188 -8.84 -8.35 4.04
CA GLY A 188 -7.79 -8.63 3.06
C GLY A 188 -7.13 -10.02 3.20
N PHE A 189 -7.12 -10.61 4.40
CA PHE A 189 -6.70 -12.00 4.57
C PHE A 189 -7.72 -12.96 3.94
N LEU A 190 -9.01 -12.76 4.22
CA LEU A 190 -10.09 -13.56 3.60
C LEU A 190 -10.09 -13.42 2.07
N ALA A 191 -9.84 -12.22 1.55
CA ALA A 191 -9.70 -11.98 0.12
C ALA A 191 -8.53 -12.77 -0.49
N THR A 192 -7.40 -12.83 0.22
CA THR A 192 -6.21 -13.58 -0.21
C THR A 192 -6.49 -15.08 -0.21
N MET A 193 -7.18 -15.60 0.82
CA MET A 193 -7.59 -17.00 0.90
C MET A 193 -8.58 -17.35 -0.22
N LEU A 194 -9.57 -16.50 -0.49
CA LEU A 194 -10.51 -16.67 -1.60
C LEU A 194 -9.80 -16.69 -2.95
N ASP A 195 -8.88 -15.76 -3.19
CA ASP A 195 -8.13 -15.73 -4.44
C ASP A 195 -7.34 -17.03 -4.65
N GLU A 196 -6.60 -17.48 -3.64
CA GLU A 196 -5.83 -18.73 -3.75
C GLU A 196 -6.74 -19.96 -3.88
N GLY A 197 -7.79 -20.07 -3.05
CA GLY A 197 -8.68 -21.22 -3.03
C GLY A 197 -9.48 -21.39 -4.32
N LEU A 198 -10.04 -20.30 -4.85
CA LEU A 198 -10.77 -20.33 -6.12
C LEU A 198 -9.81 -20.61 -7.31
N ALA A 199 -8.58 -20.11 -7.27
CA ALA A 199 -7.56 -20.45 -8.27
C ALA A 199 -7.27 -21.96 -8.26
N ARG A 200 -6.99 -22.52 -7.08
CA ARG A 200 -6.72 -23.96 -6.90
C ARG A 200 -7.85 -24.86 -7.39
N CYS A 201 -9.10 -24.44 -7.19
CA CYS A 201 -10.27 -25.15 -7.69
C CYS A 201 -10.22 -25.35 -9.21
N CYS A 202 -9.85 -24.32 -9.97
CA CYS A 202 -9.90 -24.36 -11.43
C CYS A 202 -8.55 -24.68 -12.10
N PHE A 203 -7.46 -24.82 -11.36
CA PHE A 203 -6.17 -25.22 -11.95
C PHE A 203 -6.26 -26.51 -12.76
N PRO A 204 -6.86 -27.62 -12.28
CA PRO A 204 -6.89 -28.88 -13.06
C PRO A 204 -7.60 -28.78 -14.42
N VAL A 205 -8.45 -27.77 -14.63
CA VAL A 205 -9.21 -27.58 -15.88
C VAL A 205 -8.66 -26.44 -16.74
N LEU A 206 -7.64 -25.71 -16.25
CA LEU A 206 -6.96 -24.68 -17.01
C LEU A 206 -5.74 -25.25 -17.74
N PRO A 207 -5.40 -24.72 -18.92
CA PRO A 207 -4.18 -25.12 -19.61
C PRO A 207 -2.94 -24.97 -18.74
N TYR A 208 -2.09 -26.01 -18.75
CA TYR A 208 -0.86 -26.13 -17.95
C TYR A 208 -1.07 -26.11 -16.43
N ASN A 209 -2.30 -26.34 -15.98
CA ASN A 209 -2.68 -26.31 -14.56
C ASN A 209 -2.37 -24.98 -13.86
N VAL A 210 -2.44 -23.86 -14.59
CA VAL A 210 -2.12 -22.53 -14.05
C VAL A 210 -3.13 -21.49 -14.50
N GLY A 211 -3.47 -20.57 -13.60
CA GLY A 211 -4.37 -19.45 -13.84
C GLY A 211 -3.93 -18.21 -13.08
N MET A 212 -4.13 -17.05 -13.70
CA MET A 212 -3.94 -15.74 -13.07
C MET A 212 -5.29 -15.08 -12.87
N THR A 213 -5.48 -14.40 -11.74
CA THR A 213 -6.71 -13.71 -11.40
C THR A 213 -6.91 -12.50 -12.31
N ALA A 214 -7.96 -12.50 -13.12
CA ALA A 214 -8.33 -11.38 -13.98
C ALA A 214 -9.44 -10.52 -13.38
N LYS A 215 -10.36 -11.13 -12.63
CA LYS A 215 -11.38 -10.45 -11.83
C LYS A 215 -11.63 -11.26 -10.57
N LEU A 216 -11.76 -10.59 -9.43
CA LEU A 216 -12.22 -11.15 -8.18
C LEU A 216 -13.20 -10.16 -7.55
N GLU A 217 -14.41 -10.62 -7.25
CA GLU A 217 -15.47 -9.85 -6.61
C GLU A 217 -15.86 -10.56 -5.32
N ILE A 218 -15.78 -9.85 -4.19
CA ILE A 218 -15.95 -10.43 -2.85
C ILE A 218 -17.04 -9.65 -2.12
N ASN A 219 -17.94 -10.37 -1.47
CA ASN A 219 -18.98 -9.84 -0.60
C ASN A 219 -18.79 -10.36 0.82
N TYR A 220 -18.40 -9.48 1.75
CA TYR A 220 -18.30 -9.82 3.17
C TYR A 220 -19.70 -9.84 3.80
N LYS A 221 -20.02 -10.91 4.52
CA LYS A 221 -21.34 -11.19 5.08
C LYS A 221 -21.36 -11.09 6.60
N ALA A 222 -20.31 -11.56 7.25
CA ALA A 222 -20.17 -11.55 8.71
C ALA A 222 -18.69 -11.40 9.12
N PRO A 223 -18.40 -10.88 10.33
CA PRO A 223 -17.03 -10.79 10.82
C PRO A 223 -16.45 -12.19 11.07
N ALA A 224 -15.23 -12.42 10.59
CA ALA A 224 -14.46 -13.60 10.93
C ALA A 224 -13.67 -13.30 12.22
N MET A 225 -13.99 -13.97 13.33
CA MET A 225 -13.25 -13.88 14.57
C MET A 225 -11.88 -14.57 14.49
N ALA A 226 -10.92 -14.16 15.30
CA ALA A 226 -9.66 -14.88 15.49
C ALA A 226 -9.85 -16.15 16.33
N ASP A 227 -8.87 -17.04 16.24
CA ASP A 227 -8.81 -18.34 16.91
C ASP A 227 -10.00 -19.26 16.62
N GLN A 228 -10.49 -19.18 15.39
CA GLN A 228 -11.51 -20.09 14.86
C GLN A 228 -11.00 -20.87 13.64
N TYR A 229 -11.76 -21.88 13.26
CA TYR A 229 -11.52 -22.66 12.04
C TYR A 229 -12.46 -22.21 10.94
N LEU A 230 -11.91 -22.05 9.75
CA LEU A 230 -12.61 -21.60 8.55
C LEU A 230 -12.62 -22.72 7.51
N VAL A 231 -13.74 -22.81 6.79
CA VAL A 231 -13.87 -23.65 5.61
C VAL A 231 -14.01 -22.75 4.39
N LEU A 232 -13.13 -22.89 3.42
CA LEU A 232 -13.29 -22.31 2.09
C LEU A 232 -13.85 -23.37 1.16
N ARG A 233 -14.93 -23.06 0.47
CA ARG A 233 -15.51 -23.90 -0.59
C ARG A 233 -15.48 -23.16 -1.91
N ALA A 234 -15.16 -23.85 -2.99
CA ALA A 234 -15.20 -23.28 -4.33
C ALA A 234 -15.71 -24.30 -5.35
N THR A 235 -16.31 -23.77 -6.42
CA THR A 235 -16.89 -24.53 -7.52
C THR A 235 -16.55 -23.85 -8.85
N THR A 236 -15.99 -24.62 -9.79
CA THR A 236 -15.77 -24.15 -11.15
C THR A 236 -17.10 -24.20 -11.93
N LEU A 237 -17.62 -23.05 -12.32
CA LEU A 237 -18.92 -22.94 -13.02
C LEU A 237 -18.80 -23.21 -14.51
N LYS A 238 -17.73 -22.67 -15.11
CA LYS A 238 -17.58 -22.63 -16.56
C LYS A 238 -16.11 -22.53 -16.94
N VAL A 239 -15.75 -23.20 -18.02
CA VAL A 239 -14.42 -23.09 -18.65
C VAL A 239 -14.57 -22.83 -20.14
N GLU A 240 -13.87 -21.82 -20.65
CA GLU A 240 -13.81 -21.51 -22.08
C GLU A 240 -12.36 -21.26 -22.52
N GLY A 241 -11.75 -22.27 -23.14
CA GLY A 241 -10.37 -22.21 -23.60
C GLY A 241 -9.40 -21.97 -22.44
N ARG A 242 -8.88 -20.74 -22.33
CA ARG A 242 -7.93 -20.34 -21.27
C ARG A 242 -8.59 -19.66 -20.08
N LYS A 243 -9.93 -19.59 -20.03
CA LYS A 243 -10.67 -18.84 -19.01
C LYS A 243 -11.49 -19.79 -18.14
N ALA A 244 -11.49 -19.58 -16.83
CA ALA A 244 -12.36 -20.29 -15.89
C ALA A 244 -13.11 -19.30 -15.00
N TRP A 245 -14.41 -19.52 -14.83
CA TRP A 245 -15.27 -18.79 -13.91
C TRP A 245 -15.52 -19.67 -12.69
N VAL A 246 -15.25 -19.12 -11.52
CA VAL A 246 -15.29 -19.85 -10.25
C VAL A 246 -16.08 -19.04 -9.25
N GLU A 247 -16.92 -19.70 -8.47
CA GLU A 247 -17.58 -19.12 -7.31
C GLU A 247 -17.18 -19.87 -6.05
N GLY A 248 -17.23 -19.20 -4.91
CA GLY A 248 -16.94 -19.83 -3.65
C GLY A 248 -17.28 -18.95 -2.47
N HIS A 249 -17.04 -19.47 -1.28
CA HIS A 249 -17.29 -18.77 -0.04
C HIS A 249 -16.39 -19.29 1.08
N ILE A 250 -16.25 -18.46 2.12
CA ILE A 250 -15.65 -18.85 3.39
C ILE A 250 -16.77 -18.89 4.43
N GLU A 251 -16.82 -19.97 5.20
CA GLU A 251 -17.74 -20.19 6.31
C GLU A 251 -16.99 -20.61 7.58
N THR A 252 -17.64 -20.49 8.74
CA THR A 252 -17.13 -21.05 9.98
C THR A 252 -17.16 -22.58 9.94
N LEU A 253 -16.21 -23.23 10.60
CA LEU A 253 -16.30 -24.66 10.94
C LEU A 253 -16.92 -24.79 12.34
N PRO A 254 -18.20 -25.19 12.47
CA PRO A 254 -18.85 -25.29 13.77
C PRO A 254 -18.16 -26.32 14.67
N ALA A 255 -18.07 -26.05 15.97
CA ALA A 255 -17.45 -26.96 16.94
C ALA A 255 -18.41 -28.02 17.49
N GLU A 256 -19.72 -27.78 17.40
CA GLU A 256 -20.77 -28.66 17.89
C GLU A 256 -21.55 -29.28 16.74
N ASP A 257 -21.84 -30.57 16.84
CA ASP A 257 -22.67 -31.28 15.87
C ASP A 257 -24.08 -30.69 15.82
N GLY A 258 -24.50 -30.25 14.63
CA GLY A 258 -25.83 -29.67 14.38
C GLY A 258 -25.89 -28.14 14.39
N GLN A 259 -24.79 -27.45 14.70
CA GLN A 259 -24.69 -25.99 14.50
C GLN A 259 -24.45 -25.69 13.00
N GLU A 260 -25.25 -24.78 12.44
CA GLU A 260 -25.13 -24.38 11.03
C GLU A 260 -23.88 -23.49 10.81
N PRO A 261 -23.09 -23.75 9.75
CA PRO A 261 -21.99 -22.87 9.34
C PRO A 261 -22.48 -21.45 9.05
N THR A 262 -21.76 -20.45 9.53
CA THR A 262 -22.02 -19.04 9.18
C THR A 262 -21.16 -18.65 7.98
N ILE A 263 -21.79 -18.22 6.89
CA ILE A 263 -21.08 -17.67 5.73
C ILE A 263 -20.47 -16.32 6.10
N LEU A 264 -19.15 -16.21 6.01
CA LEU A 264 -18.37 -15.02 6.37
C LEU A 264 -18.11 -14.14 5.16
N ALA A 265 -17.81 -14.74 4.00
CA ALA A 265 -17.59 -14.03 2.75
C ALA A 265 -17.95 -14.91 1.55
N THR A 266 -18.50 -14.33 0.49
CA THR A 266 -18.71 -15.00 -0.80
C THR A 266 -17.90 -14.34 -1.89
N ALA A 267 -17.52 -15.07 -2.93
CA ALA A 267 -16.75 -14.54 -4.05
C ALA A 267 -17.13 -15.15 -5.40
N SER A 268 -16.99 -14.34 -6.44
CA SER A 268 -16.96 -14.78 -7.84
C SER A 268 -15.69 -14.28 -8.51
N ALA A 269 -15.09 -15.13 -9.33
CA ALA A 269 -13.78 -14.88 -9.91
C ALA A 269 -13.67 -15.36 -11.36
N LEU A 270 -12.80 -14.69 -12.11
CA LEU A 270 -12.36 -15.07 -13.44
C LEU A 270 -10.85 -15.30 -13.42
N TYR A 271 -10.43 -16.52 -13.74
CA TYR A 271 -9.03 -16.89 -13.91
C TYR A 271 -8.69 -17.08 -15.38
N ILE A 272 -7.47 -16.67 -15.77
CA ILE A 272 -6.97 -16.78 -17.13
C ILE A 272 -5.59 -17.44 -17.14
N SER A 273 -5.45 -18.54 -17.86
CA SER A 273 -4.14 -19.20 -18.08
C SER A 273 -3.27 -18.37 -19.03
N PRO A 274 -2.00 -18.04 -18.68
CA PRO A 274 -1.10 -17.28 -19.55
C PRO A 274 -0.77 -17.99 -20.86
N LYS A 275 -0.61 -17.24 -21.96
CA LYS A 275 -0.29 -17.82 -23.28
C LYS A 275 1.10 -18.48 -23.35
N GLN A 276 2.03 -18.07 -22.50
CA GLN A 276 3.43 -18.51 -22.50
C GLN A 276 3.74 -19.55 -21.41
N ALA A 277 2.72 -20.18 -20.80
CA ALA A 277 2.88 -21.07 -19.65
C ALA A 277 3.41 -22.49 -19.98
N SER A 278 3.86 -22.74 -21.21
CA SER A 278 4.37 -24.05 -21.65
C SER A 278 5.62 -24.54 -20.89
N GLY A 279 6.26 -23.69 -20.09
CA GLY A 279 7.42 -24.03 -19.24
C GLY A 279 7.16 -24.05 -17.73
N CYS A 280 5.92 -23.83 -17.25
CA CYS A 280 5.63 -23.69 -15.81
C CYS A 280 4.76 -24.81 -15.21
N GLY A 281 4.15 -25.67 -16.02
CA GLY A 281 3.34 -26.79 -15.56
C GLY A 281 4.15 -28.09 -15.52
N GLY A 282 4.09 -28.82 -14.40
CA GLY A 282 4.59 -30.20 -14.34
C GLY A 282 3.85 -31.07 -15.36
N GLN A 283 4.60 -31.75 -16.24
CA GLN A 283 4.04 -32.66 -17.22
C GLN A 283 3.38 -33.86 -16.52
N ARG A 284 2.09 -34.10 -16.78
CA ARG A 284 1.53 -35.45 -16.80
C ARG A 284 1.02 -35.70 -18.21
N GLY A 285 1.42 -36.85 -18.75
CA GLY A 285 1.20 -37.24 -20.14
C GLY A 285 -0.27 -37.32 -20.52
N ASP A 286 -0.54 -36.88 -21.74
CA ASP A 286 -1.56 -37.30 -22.70
C ASP A 286 -2.80 -38.00 -22.13
N PHE A 287 -3.88 -37.23 -22.00
CA PHE A 287 -5.25 -37.75 -22.05
C PHE A 287 -5.96 -37.13 -23.24
N GLU A 288 -5.65 -37.67 -24.42
CA GLU A 288 -6.48 -37.52 -25.62
C GLU A 288 -7.25 -38.83 -25.79
N THR A 289 -8.52 -38.89 -25.34
CA THR A 289 -9.60 -39.70 -25.95
C THR A 289 -10.93 -39.62 -25.18
N ALA A 290 -12.02 -39.59 -25.95
CA ALA A 290 -13.46 -39.67 -25.60
C ALA A 290 -14.06 -38.38 -24.97
N ILE A 291 -14.98 -37.64 -25.60
CA ILE A 291 -16.28 -38.05 -26.15
C ILE A 291 -16.74 -37.13 -27.32
N GLY A 292 -17.08 -37.74 -28.47
CA GLY A 292 -18.30 -37.48 -29.29
C GLY A 292 -18.42 -36.23 -30.21
N PRO A 293 -19.02 -36.34 -31.42
CA PRO A 293 -18.78 -35.41 -32.53
C PRO A 293 -19.63 -34.13 -32.50
N ARG A 294 -19.04 -33.03 -33.01
CA ARG A 294 -19.73 -31.78 -33.36
C ARG A 294 -20.57 -31.95 -34.64
N PRO A 295 -21.75 -31.33 -34.74
CA PRO A 295 -22.34 -30.99 -36.02
C PRO A 295 -21.89 -29.59 -36.46
N THR A 296 -21.09 -29.56 -37.52
CA THR A 296 -20.98 -28.50 -38.55
C THR A 296 -22.24 -28.57 -39.44
N ILE A 297 -22.84 -27.55 -40.08
CA ILE A 297 -22.58 -26.15 -40.49
C ILE A 297 -23.98 -25.56 -40.84
N ALA A 298 -24.17 -24.25 -40.69
CA ALA A 298 -24.82 -23.45 -41.75
C ALA A 298 -24.36 -21.99 -41.65
N HIS A 299 -23.50 -21.61 -42.60
CA HIS A 299 -23.11 -20.22 -42.85
C HIS A 299 -24.29 -19.45 -43.45
N HIS A 300 -24.59 -18.27 -42.91
CA HIS A 300 -25.07 -17.16 -43.72
C HIS A 300 -24.31 -15.88 -43.35
N ARG A 301 -23.79 -15.23 -44.39
CA ARG A 301 -22.91 -14.07 -44.34
C ARG A 301 -23.67 -12.88 -44.94
N VAL A 302 -23.75 -11.82 -44.13
CA VAL A 302 -23.73 -10.37 -44.47
C VAL A 302 -24.96 -9.78 -45.17
N GLU A 303 -25.55 -8.73 -44.58
CA GLU A 303 -25.47 -7.33 -45.08
C GLU A 303 -26.08 -6.33 -44.09
N ALA A 304 -25.80 -5.05 -44.36
CA ALA A 304 -25.76 -3.91 -43.44
C ALA A 304 -27.12 -3.23 -43.10
N ALA A 305 -27.03 -2.33 -42.10
CA ALA A 305 -27.99 -1.35 -41.54
C ALA A 305 -28.82 -0.56 -42.60
N PRO A 306 -29.95 0.17 -42.27
CA PRO A 306 -30.05 1.09 -41.11
C PRO A 306 -31.46 1.39 -40.49
N THR A 307 -31.45 2.26 -39.46
CA THR A 307 -32.53 3.12 -38.89
C THR A 307 -33.73 2.48 -38.16
N VAL A 308 -34.39 3.04 -37.13
CA VAL A 308 -34.32 4.25 -36.27
C VAL A 308 -35.31 4.03 -35.09
N SER A 309 -34.98 4.52 -33.89
CA SER A 309 -35.88 5.20 -32.91
C SER A 309 -35.15 5.29 -31.56
N SER A 310 -34.34 6.32 -31.28
CA SER A 310 -34.66 7.67 -30.78
C SER A 310 -35.32 7.73 -29.38
N VAL A 311 -34.53 8.07 -28.36
CA VAL A 311 -34.83 9.18 -27.44
C VAL A 311 -33.50 9.91 -27.16
N VAL A 312 -33.48 11.18 -27.55
CA VAL A 312 -32.41 12.18 -27.38
C VAL A 312 -32.88 13.15 -26.32
N TYR A 313 -32.00 13.64 -25.44
CA TYR A 313 -32.07 15.03 -25.01
C TYR A 313 -30.71 15.70 -25.19
N CYS A 314 -30.81 16.85 -25.84
CA CYS A 314 -29.78 17.60 -26.52
C CYS A 314 -29.25 18.72 -25.60
N VAL A 315 -27.94 18.93 -25.67
CA VAL A 315 -27.22 20.11 -25.19
C VAL A 315 -27.48 21.26 -26.17
N ARG A 316 -27.78 22.48 -25.68
CA ARG A 316 -27.69 23.69 -26.50
C ARG A 316 -26.95 24.81 -25.77
N GLY A 317 -25.84 25.24 -26.38
CA GLY A 317 -25.22 26.54 -26.17
C GLY A 317 -25.99 27.66 -26.86
N GLY A 318 -25.73 28.90 -26.43
CA GLY A 318 -26.43 30.11 -26.88
C GLY A 318 -25.83 30.80 -28.11
N PHE A 319 -26.55 31.80 -28.64
CA PHE A 319 -26.14 33.21 -28.72
C PHE A 319 -27.27 34.09 -29.29
N ALA A 320 -27.38 35.29 -28.69
CA ALA A 320 -27.86 36.59 -29.18
C ALA A 320 -29.16 36.76 -29.99
N GLY A 321 -30.01 37.68 -29.51
CA GLY A 321 -30.81 38.53 -30.41
C GLY A 321 -32.05 39.19 -29.82
N TRP A 322 -31.89 40.45 -29.42
CA TRP A 322 -32.88 41.54 -29.45
C TRP A 322 -33.81 41.79 -28.26
N ASP A 323 -33.53 42.97 -27.71
CA ASP A 323 -34.23 43.76 -26.70
C ASP A 323 -35.70 44.04 -27.01
N SER A 324 -36.41 44.24 -25.90
CA SER A 324 -37.30 45.37 -25.60
C SER A 324 -38.65 44.90 -25.08
N LEU A 325 -39.12 45.61 -24.04
CA LEU A 325 -40.35 45.43 -23.25
C LEU A 325 -40.14 44.77 -21.88
N PHE A 326 -39.41 45.49 -21.01
CA PHE A 326 -39.79 45.58 -19.59
C PHE A 326 -40.99 46.53 -19.47
N PRO A 327 -41.95 46.25 -18.58
CA PRO A 327 -41.86 46.90 -17.27
C PRO A 327 -42.16 45.99 -16.07
N ALA A 328 -41.31 46.18 -15.05
CA ALA A 328 -41.59 46.19 -13.62
C ALA A 328 -42.72 45.29 -13.05
N LEU A 329 -42.48 43.99 -12.92
CA LEU A 329 -43.20 43.14 -11.95
C LEU A 329 -42.46 41.81 -11.70
N CYS A 330 -41.23 41.87 -11.20
CA CYS A 330 -40.55 40.72 -10.59
C CYS A 330 -39.58 41.18 -9.50
N ARG A 331 -40.14 41.64 -8.37
CA ARG A 331 -39.49 41.52 -7.06
C ARG A 331 -40.20 40.38 -6.33
N ARG A 332 -39.75 39.14 -6.56
CA ARG A 332 -39.98 38.03 -5.63
C ARG A 332 -38.72 37.19 -5.61
N SER A 333 -38.20 37.07 -4.39
CA SER A 333 -37.03 36.31 -4.00
C SER A 333 -36.94 34.95 -4.69
N LEU A 334 -35.90 34.76 -5.49
CA LEU A 334 -35.36 33.43 -5.72
C LEU A 334 -34.60 33.06 -4.43
N VAL A 335 -35.35 32.46 -3.51
CA VAL A 335 -34.80 31.66 -2.43
C VAL A 335 -34.04 30.53 -3.11
N TRP A 336 -32.71 30.53 -2.97
CA TRP A 336 -31.90 29.39 -3.29
C TRP A 336 -32.42 28.22 -2.48
N LYS A 337 -32.94 27.18 -3.14
CA LYS A 337 -33.24 25.91 -2.47
C LYS A 337 -31.94 25.42 -1.87
N GLU A 338 -31.85 25.49 -0.56
CA GLU A 338 -30.88 24.78 0.25
C GLU A 338 -30.74 23.35 -0.28
N VAL A 339 -29.51 22.92 -0.49
CA VAL A 339 -29.18 21.50 -0.58
C VAL A 339 -29.66 20.91 0.74
N THR A 340 -30.79 20.23 0.71
CA THR A 340 -31.36 19.57 1.89
C THR A 340 -30.31 18.62 2.45
N GLU A 341 -29.80 18.97 3.63
CA GLU A 341 -29.06 18.10 4.51
C GLU A 341 -29.89 16.83 4.70
N GLN A 342 -29.46 15.71 4.12
CA GLN A 342 -30.08 14.43 4.44
C GLN A 342 -29.71 14.15 5.89
N SER A 343 -30.65 14.41 6.82
CA SER A 343 -30.48 13.97 8.19
C SER A 343 -30.33 12.45 8.16
N GLN A 344 -29.13 11.95 8.46
CA GLN A 344 -28.94 10.54 8.78
C GLN A 344 -29.62 10.29 10.14
N SER A 345 -30.94 10.18 10.12
CA SER A 345 -31.83 10.20 11.30
C SER A 345 -31.64 9.01 12.25
N ASN A 346 -30.76 8.07 11.93
CA ASN A 346 -30.57 6.82 12.65
C ASN A 346 -29.16 6.70 13.26
N ILE A 347 -28.34 7.75 13.24
CA ILE A 347 -27.01 7.74 13.84
C ILE A 347 -27.03 8.58 15.10
N THR A 348 -26.75 7.94 16.24
CA THR A 348 -26.61 8.60 17.54
C THR A 348 -25.14 8.66 17.90
N TRP A 349 -24.69 9.83 18.40
CA TRP A 349 -23.35 9.97 18.94
C TRP A 349 -23.26 9.24 20.28
N HIS A 350 -22.27 8.36 20.42
CA HIS A 350 -21.99 7.72 21.71
C HIS A 350 -21.23 8.69 22.63
N PRO A 351 -21.49 8.67 23.95
CA PRO A 351 -20.68 9.39 24.91
C PRO A 351 -19.21 8.99 24.78
N SER A 352 -18.31 9.96 24.66
CA SER A 352 -16.88 9.75 24.45
C SER A 352 -16.04 10.62 25.39
N LEU A 353 -14.73 10.37 25.43
CA LEU A 353 -13.77 11.19 26.16
C LEU A 353 -13.87 12.66 25.69
N THR A 354 -13.95 13.61 26.62
CA THR A 354 -14.03 15.04 26.28
C THR A 354 -12.74 15.49 25.58
N ARG A 355 -12.83 16.54 24.76
CA ARG A 355 -11.63 17.08 24.11
C ARG A 355 -10.63 17.62 25.13
N GLN A 356 -11.12 18.22 26.22
CA GLN A 356 -10.28 18.70 27.31
C GLN A 356 -9.46 17.56 27.94
N GLU A 357 -10.10 16.45 28.31
CA GLU A 357 -9.42 15.28 28.88
C GLU A 357 -8.40 14.71 27.88
N ARG A 358 -8.76 14.61 26.60
CA ARG A 358 -7.84 14.13 25.54
C ARG A 358 -6.59 15.01 25.46
N ASN A 359 -6.77 16.33 25.39
CA ASN A 359 -5.66 17.28 25.31
C ASN A 359 -4.74 17.20 26.54
N GLN A 360 -5.33 17.05 27.74
CA GLN A 360 -4.57 16.88 28.98
C GLN A 360 -3.75 15.59 28.99
N LEU A 361 -4.37 14.46 28.64
CA LEU A 361 -3.70 13.15 28.60
C LEU A 361 -2.61 13.08 27.52
N ARG A 362 -2.79 13.80 26.42
CA ARG A 362 -1.81 13.89 25.32
C ARG A 362 -0.72 14.93 25.57
N GLY A 363 -0.91 15.84 26.53
CA GLY A 363 0.00 16.96 26.78
C GLY A 363 0.09 17.96 25.62
N GLN A 364 -0.89 17.97 24.70
CA GLN A 364 -0.91 18.88 23.55
C GLN A 364 -2.35 19.18 23.10
N ARG A 365 -2.52 20.28 22.37
CA ARG A 365 -3.78 20.65 21.71
C ARG A 365 -3.69 20.35 20.23
N GLY A 366 -4.74 19.77 19.66
CA GLY A 366 -4.87 19.62 18.22
C GLY A 366 -5.60 20.80 17.59
N PHE A 367 -5.17 21.15 16.37
CA PHE A 367 -5.69 22.24 15.54
C PHE A 367 -5.25 22.04 14.08
N THR A 368 -5.82 22.83 13.17
CA THR A 368 -5.51 22.76 11.75
C THR A 368 -4.77 24.01 11.29
N VAL A 369 -3.64 23.84 10.62
CA VAL A 369 -2.95 24.87 9.83
C VAL A 369 -3.25 24.62 8.37
N TRP A 370 -4.07 25.48 7.78
CA TRP A 370 -4.57 25.35 6.42
C TRP A 370 -3.80 26.24 5.46
N PHE A 371 -2.89 25.66 4.68
CA PHE A 371 -2.18 26.42 3.66
C PHE A 371 -3.04 26.55 2.40
N THR A 372 -3.18 27.78 1.90
CA THR A 372 -3.83 28.11 0.62
C THR A 372 -2.93 28.99 -0.24
N GLY A 373 -2.97 28.83 -1.56
CA GLY A 373 -2.09 29.56 -2.47
C GLY A 373 -1.98 28.92 -3.86
N LEU A 374 -1.45 29.67 -4.83
CA LEU A 374 -1.24 29.20 -6.20
C LEU A 374 -0.36 27.93 -6.28
N SER A 375 -0.41 27.19 -7.38
CA SER A 375 0.58 26.13 -7.63
C SER A 375 2.00 26.72 -7.60
N ALA A 376 3.01 25.95 -7.17
CA ALA A 376 4.41 26.42 -7.03
C ALA A 376 4.65 27.64 -6.10
N SER A 377 3.65 28.10 -5.33
CA SER A 377 3.83 29.14 -4.29
C SER A 377 4.68 28.72 -3.10
N GLY A 378 4.98 27.43 -2.93
CA GLY A 378 5.83 26.92 -1.84
C GLY A 378 5.08 26.31 -0.65
N LYS A 379 3.75 26.12 -0.72
CA LYS A 379 2.93 25.49 0.34
C LYS A 379 3.54 24.20 0.90
N SER A 380 3.80 23.20 0.05
CA SER A 380 4.31 21.90 0.49
C SER A 380 5.72 22.00 1.07
N THR A 381 6.55 22.91 0.55
CA THR A 381 7.91 23.16 1.08
C THR A 381 7.84 23.72 2.50
N VAL A 382 7.04 24.76 2.73
CA VAL A 382 6.86 25.37 4.05
C VAL A 382 6.17 24.39 5.01
N ALA A 383 5.14 23.67 4.55
CA ALA A 383 4.43 22.69 5.37
C ALA A 383 5.34 21.54 5.81
N THR A 384 6.25 21.07 4.94
CA THR A 384 7.21 20.01 5.29
C THR A 384 8.25 20.51 6.31
N ALA A 385 8.77 21.72 6.14
CA ALA A 385 9.70 22.31 7.09
C ALA A 385 9.04 22.59 8.45
N LEU A 386 7.78 23.05 8.44
CA LEU A 386 6.99 23.25 9.65
C LEU A 386 6.69 21.93 10.36
N GLU A 387 6.30 20.88 9.62
CA GLU A 387 6.09 19.52 10.15
C GLU A 387 7.35 19.04 10.88
N GLN A 388 8.52 19.13 10.23
CA GLN A 388 9.79 18.78 10.85
C GLN A 388 10.05 19.59 12.11
N HIS A 389 9.89 20.91 12.08
CA HIS A 389 10.14 21.77 13.24
C HIS A 389 9.24 21.39 14.43
N LEU A 390 7.93 21.22 14.21
CA LEU A 390 6.97 20.88 15.26
C LEU A 390 7.23 19.49 15.85
N LEU A 391 7.65 18.51 15.04
CA LEU A 391 8.08 17.19 15.54
C LEU A 391 9.33 17.29 16.42
N HIS A 392 10.31 18.13 16.07
CA HIS A 392 11.54 18.30 16.86
C HIS A 392 11.28 18.91 18.24
N ILE A 393 10.22 19.69 18.41
CA ILE A 393 9.79 20.21 19.71
C ILE A 393 8.80 19.28 20.44
N GLY A 394 8.63 18.04 19.96
CA GLY A 394 7.89 16.99 20.64
C GLY A 394 6.38 16.99 20.41
N LEU A 395 5.87 17.78 19.46
CA LEU A 395 4.44 17.83 19.14
C LEU A 395 4.09 16.79 18.07
N ALA A 396 2.93 16.14 18.21
CA ALA A 396 2.41 15.30 17.15
C ALA A 396 1.75 16.17 16.08
N VAL A 397 2.27 16.08 14.86
CA VAL A 397 1.82 16.81 13.68
C VAL A 397 1.76 15.85 12.50
N TYR A 398 0.84 16.09 11.57
CA TYR A 398 0.72 15.30 10.35
C TYR A 398 0.30 16.16 9.17
N ARG A 399 1.01 16.01 8.05
CA ARG A 399 0.75 16.75 6.82
C ARG A 399 -0.18 15.99 5.86
N LEU A 400 -1.23 16.67 5.42
CA LEU A 400 -2.19 16.24 4.41
C LEU A 400 -1.91 17.02 3.12
N ASP A 401 -1.53 16.32 2.05
CA ASP A 401 -1.16 16.92 0.78
C ASP A 401 -1.67 16.15 -0.44
N GLY A 402 -1.33 16.65 -1.63
CA GLY A 402 -1.68 16.00 -2.88
C GLY A 402 -1.02 14.63 -3.06
N ASP A 403 0.09 14.33 -2.40
CA ASP A 403 0.82 13.08 -2.60
C ASP A 403 0.19 11.95 -1.77
N ASN A 404 -0.23 12.22 -0.51
CA ASN A 404 -0.81 11.20 0.36
C ASN A 404 -2.35 11.13 0.32
N VAL A 405 -3.06 12.20 -0.03
CA VAL A 405 -4.53 12.18 -0.12
C VAL A 405 -5.02 11.80 -1.51
N ARG A 406 -4.41 12.35 -2.57
CA ARG A 406 -4.97 12.28 -3.94
C ARG A 406 -4.92 10.88 -4.54
N PHE A 407 -3.92 10.08 -4.22
CA PHE A 407 -3.79 8.70 -4.71
C PHE A 407 -4.41 7.67 -3.75
N GLY A 408 -4.84 8.10 -2.57
CA GLY A 408 -5.49 7.26 -1.56
C GLY A 408 -6.97 7.59 -1.42
N LEU A 409 -7.30 8.41 -0.41
CA LEU A 409 -8.67 8.77 -0.04
C LEU A 409 -9.46 9.43 -1.19
N ASN A 410 -8.79 10.25 -2.01
CA ASN A 410 -9.42 11.04 -3.07
C ASN A 410 -9.07 10.54 -4.48
N LYS A 411 -8.73 9.24 -4.63
CA LYS A 411 -8.32 8.65 -5.92
C LYS A 411 -9.44 8.59 -6.97
N ASP A 412 -10.69 8.70 -6.53
CA ASP A 412 -11.89 8.73 -7.36
C ASP A 412 -12.17 10.11 -7.97
N LEU A 413 -11.47 11.17 -7.52
CA LEU A 413 -11.77 12.55 -7.88
C LEU A 413 -10.87 13.08 -9.02
N GLY A 414 -11.51 13.63 -10.05
CA GLY A 414 -10.86 14.35 -11.15
C GLY A 414 -10.54 15.82 -10.81
N PHE A 415 -10.25 16.64 -11.82
CA PHE A 415 -9.86 18.05 -11.65
C PHE A 415 -10.98 19.05 -11.99
N SER A 416 -12.21 18.58 -12.18
CA SER A 416 -13.38 19.44 -12.39
C SER A 416 -13.65 20.30 -11.14
N GLU A 417 -14.41 21.39 -11.28
CA GLU A 417 -14.83 22.22 -10.14
C GLU A 417 -15.52 21.37 -9.06
N LYS A 418 -16.52 20.57 -9.44
CA LYS A 418 -17.22 19.65 -8.51
C LYS A 418 -16.26 18.72 -7.76
N ASP A 419 -15.29 18.14 -8.46
CA ASP A 419 -14.31 17.24 -7.85
C ASP A 419 -13.33 17.98 -6.93
N ARG A 420 -13.04 19.27 -7.21
CA ARG A 420 -12.22 20.12 -6.32
C ARG A 420 -12.95 20.43 -5.04
N ASN A 421 -14.23 20.81 -5.13
CA ASN A 421 -15.04 21.12 -3.96
C ASN A 421 -15.16 19.87 -3.06
N GLU A 422 -15.47 18.71 -3.64
CA GLU A 422 -15.52 17.44 -2.89
C GLU A 422 -14.15 17.04 -2.31
N ASN A 423 -13.07 17.27 -3.07
CA ASN A 423 -11.72 17.02 -2.58
C ASN A 423 -11.42 17.85 -1.33
N ILE A 424 -11.70 19.17 -1.37
CA ILE A 424 -11.50 20.06 -0.22
C ILE A 424 -12.42 19.70 0.95
N ARG A 425 -13.69 19.37 0.69
CA ARG A 425 -14.63 18.91 1.73
C ARG A 425 -14.12 17.68 2.47
N ARG A 426 -13.66 16.65 1.75
CA ARG A 426 -13.07 15.43 2.35
C ARG A 426 -11.83 15.74 3.18
N ILE A 427 -10.95 16.60 2.66
CA ILE A 427 -9.73 17.01 3.37
C ILE A 427 -10.08 17.77 4.65
N ALA A 428 -11.09 18.64 4.62
CA ALA A 428 -11.54 19.38 5.79
C ALA A 428 -12.03 18.44 6.90
N GLU A 429 -12.82 17.42 6.55
CA GLU A 429 -13.26 16.39 7.51
C GLU A 429 -12.09 15.61 8.10
N VAL A 430 -11.12 15.20 7.28
CA VAL A 430 -9.94 14.48 7.78
C VAL A 430 -9.08 15.37 8.67
N ALA A 431 -8.84 16.63 8.27
CA ALA A 431 -8.11 17.60 9.09
C ALA A 431 -8.79 17.82 10.44
N LYS A 432 -10.13 17.90 10.47
CA LYS A 432 -10.93 17.97 11.70
C LYS A 432 -10.67 16.75 12.60
N LEU A 433 -10.67 15.54 12.05
CA LEU A 433 -10.40 14.31 12.82
C LEU A 433 -8.99 14.31 13.41
N PHE A 434 -7.98 14.78 12.67
CA PHE A 434 -6.63 14.94 13.20
C PHE A 434 -6.59 15.97 14.33
N ALA A 435 -7.20 17.14 14.13
CA ALA A 435 -7.27 18.18 15.16
C ALA A 435 -8.01 17.70 16.42
N ASP A 436 -9.12 16.98 16.27
CA ASP A 436 -9.89 16.41 17.37
C ASP A 436 -9.11 15.31 18.12
N SER A 437 -8.24 14.57 17.43
CA SER A 437 -7.34 13.58 18.04
C SER A 437 -6.20 14.18 18.88
N SER A 438 -6.23 15.50 19.11
CA SER A 438 -5.14 16.31 19.67
C SER A 438 -3.89 16.33 18.78
N THR A 439 -3.99 16.15 17.45
CA THR A 439 -2.84 16.22 16.51
C THR A 439 -2.87 17.53 15.73
N ILE A 440 -1.72 18.12 15.41
CA ILE A 440 -1.65 19.30 14.53
C ILE A 440 -1.79 18.84 13.07
N ALA A 441 -2.87 19.21 12.39
CA ALA A 441 -3.07 18.89 10.98
C ALA A 441 -2.50 20.00 10.10
N LEU A 442 -1.58 19.69 9.19
CA LEU A 442 -1.08 20.65 8.20
C LEU A 442 -1.65 20.33 6.82
N THR A 443 -2.48 21.16 6.24
CA THR A 443 -3.04 20.90 4.89
C THR A 443 -2.33 21.75 3.85
N SER A 444 -1.83 21.15 2.76
CA SER A 444 -1.09 21.89 1.71
C SER A 444 -1.73 21.77 0.33
N PHE A 445 -3.00 22.17 0.22
CA PHE A 445 -3.77 22.15 -1.02
C PHE A 445 -3.89 23.55 -1.64
N ILE A 446 -4.27 23.64 -2.92
CA ILE A 446 -4.50 24.95 -3.54
C ILE A 446 -5.72 25.64 -2.91
N SER A 447 -6.79 24.86 -2.65
CA SER A 447 -8.07 25.34 -2.10
C SER A 447 -8.52 26.68 -2.69
N PRO A 448 -8.74 26.75 -4.02
CA PRO A 448 -8.82 28.03 -4.73
C PRO A 448 -10.06 28.87 -4.41
N TYR A 449 -11.16 28.25 -3.99
CA TYR A 449 -12.43 28.94 -3.73
C TYR A 449 -12.56 29.32 -2.26
N ARG A 450 -12.95 30.55 -1.96
CA ARG A 450 -13.17 31.02 -0.58
C ARG A 450 -14.28 30.26 0.11
N ALA A 451 -15.35 29.93 -0.62
CA ALA A 451 -16.48 29.19 -0.08
C ALA A 451 -16.05 27.83 0.52
N ASP A 452 -15.20 27.08 -0.19
CA ASP A 452 -14.71 25.78 0.31
C ASP A 452 -13.83 25.93 1.55
N ARG A 453 -13.00 26.98 1.61
CA ARG A 453 -12.17 27.27 2.79
C ARG A 453 -13.02 27.71 3.98
N GLN A 454 -14.07 28.48 3.73
CA GLN A 454 -15.03 28.88 4.77
C GLN A 454 -15.79 27.66 5.31
N ILE A 455 -16.26 26.76 4.45
CA ILE A 455 -16.87 25.49 4.88
C ILE A 455 -15.90 24.69 5.77
N ALA A 456 -14.63 24.60 5.37
CA ALA A 456 -13.62 23.92 6.18
C ALA A 456 -13.41 24.58 7.55
N ARG A 457 -13.39 25.91 7.60
CA ARG A 457 -13.30 26.69 8.85
C ARG A 457 -14.53 26.48 9.74
N ASP A 458 -15.72 26.60 9.18
CA ASP A 458 -16.99 26.42 9.90
C ASP A 458 -17.10 25.00 10.47
N LEU A 459 -16.65 24.00 9.72
CA LEU A 459 -16.59 22.60 10.18
C LEU A 459 -15.74 22.45 11.45
N HIS A 460 -14.62 23.15 11.55
CA HIS A 460 -13.76 23.13 12.74
C HIS A 460 -14.38 23.92 13.90
N ALA A 461 -14.99 25.07 13.60
CA ALA A 461 -15.69 25.88 14.58
C ALA A 461 -16.87 25.13 15.24
N ASN A 462 -17.59 24.33 14.45
CA ASN A 462 -18.79 23.60 14.86
C ASN A 462 -18.53 22.17 15.34
N ALA A 463 -17.27 21.72 15.38
CA ALA A 463 -16.92 20.33 15.70
C ALA A 463 -17.14 19.95 17.17
N SER A 464 -17.26 20.93 18.05
CA SER A 464 -17.21 20.75 19.51
C SER A 464 -18.50 20.14 20.06
N GLN A 465 -18.34 19.17 20.96
CA GLN A 465 -19.43 18.70 21.81
C GLN A 465 -19.85 19.81 22.79
N ALA A 466 -21.05 19.70 23.36
CA ALA A 466 -21.56 20.70 24.31
C ALA A 466 -20.58 20.89 25.49
N GLY A 467 -19.94 22.06 25.56
CA GLY A 467 -18.98 22.44 26.61
C GLY A 467 -17.50 22.43 26.18
N ASP A 468 -17.16 21.90 25.01
CA ASP A 468 -15.78 21.92 24.49
C ASP A 468 -15.47 23.23 23.73
N GLU A 469 -14.22 23.67 23.80
CA GLU A 469 -13.74 24.80 22.99
C GLU A 469 -13.72 24.40 21.48
N PRO A 470 -13.94 25.33 20.53
CA PRO A 470 -13.82 25.08 19.09
C PRO A 470 -12.46 24.53 18.67
N LEU A 471 -12.39 23.77 17.57
CA LEU A 471 -11.11 23.38 16.99
C LEU A 471 -10.49 24.61 16.29
N PRO A 472 -9.27 25.05 16.68
CA PRO A 472 -8.64 26.18 16.02
C PRO A 472 -8.32 25.87 14.56
N PHE A 473 -8.62 26.84 13.68
CA PHE A 473 -8.37 26.76 12.24
C PHE A 473 -7.58 27.99 11.79
N ILE A 474 -6.32 27.76 11.42
CA ILE A 474 -5.33 28.80 11.09
C ILE A 474 -5.08 28.76 9.59
N GLU A 475 -5.68 29.68 8.86
CA GLU A 475 -5.49 29.81 7.41
C GLU A 475 -4.20 30.59 7.13
N VAL A 476 -3.29 29.93 6.43
CA VAL A 476 -2.00 30.47 6.00
C VAL A 476 -2.06 30.75 4.51
N PHE A 477 -2.14 32.03 4.15
CA PHE A 477 -2.05 32.47 2.77
C PHE A 477 -0.59 32.51 2.30
N VAL A 478 -0.24 31.62 1.39
CA VAL A 478 1.04 31.59 0.71
C VAL A 478 0.93 32.45 -0.56
N ASP A 479 1.13 33.75 -0.36
CA ASP A 479 0.94 34.80 -1.36
C ASP A 479 2.22 34.95 -2.19
N VAL A 480 2.12 34.65 -3.48
CA VAL A 480 3.19 34.80 -4.46
C VAL A 480 2.58 35.30 -5.76
N PRO A 481 3.17 36.30 -6.43
CA PRO A 481 2.74 36.71 -7.75
C PRO A 481 2.70 35.54 -8.74
N LEU A 482 1.73 35.56 -9.66
CA LEU A 482 1.57 34.48 -10.65
C LEU A 482 2.84 34.29 -11.48
N GLU A 483 3.51 35.39 -11.84
CA GLU A 483 4.73 35.41 -12.63
C GLU A 483 5.88 34.66 -11.93
N GLU A 484 6.02 34.84 -10.62
CA GLU A 484 7.04 34.13 -9.82
C GLU A 484 6.69 32.65 -9.67
N ALA A 485 5.41 32.30 -9.53
CA ALA A 485 4.96 30.91 -9.53
C ALA A 485 5.23 30.21 -10.88
N GLU A 486 4.96 30.90 -12.00
CA GLU A 486 5.26 30.43 -13.36
C GLU A 486 6.76 30.26 -13.60
N LYS A 487 7.60 31.15 -13.05
CA LYS A 487 9.06 31.06 -13.15
C LYS A 487 9.61 29.84 -12.41
N ARG A 488 9.03 29.48 -11.26
CA ARG A 488 9.47 28.33 -10.45
C ARG A 488 9.13 27.00 -11.12
N ASP A 489 7.92 26.88 -11.66
CA ASP A 489 7.30 25.71 -12.34
C ASP A 489 8.06 24.36 -12.27
N PRO A 490 8.27 23.79 -11.06
CA PRO A 490 9.16 22.62 -10.89
C PRO A 490 8.62 21.35 -11.54
N LYS A 491 7.29 21.30 -11.77
CA LYS A 491 6.58 20.18 -12.37
C LYS A 491 6.20 20.44 -13.84
N GLY A 492 6.57 21.59 -14.41
CA GLY A 492 6.24 21.95 -15.79
C GLY A 492 4.74 22.15 -16.04
N LEU A 493 3.94 22.40 -15.00
CA LEU A 493 2.48 22.47 -15.07
C LEU A 493 2.00 23.80 -15.64
N TYR A 494 2.68 24.91 -15.32
CA TYR A 494 2.33 26.23 -15.86
C TYR A 494 2.58 26.28 -17.37
N LYS A 495 3.71 25.73 -17.84
CA LYS A 495 4.00 25.61 -19.27
C LYS A 495 2.92 24.84 -20.02
N LYS A 496 2.51 23.68 -19.49
CA LYS A 496 1.44 22.84 -20.08
C LYS A 496 0.08 23.52 -20.04
N ALA A 497 -0.23 24.25 -18.97
CA ALA A 497 -1.47 25.02 -18.87
C ALA A 497 -1.53 26.16 -19.90
N ARG A 498 -0.43 26.92 -20.07
CA ARG A 498 -0.31 27.97 -21.09
C ARG A 498 -0.40 27.40 -22.52
N ALA A 499 0.11 26.18 -22.75
CA ALA A 499 -0.02 25.47 -24.01
C ALA A 499 -1.42 24.87 -24.26
N GLY A 500 -2.34 24.95 -23.28
CA GLY A 500 -3.70 24.40 -23.38
C GLY A 500 -3.79 22.87 -23.19
N GLU A 501 -2.68 22.21 -22.81
CA GLU A 501 -2.64 20.77 -22.53
C GLU A 501 -3.35 20.41 -21.22
N ILE A 502 -3.32 21.31 -20.23
CA ILE A 502 -4.02 21.18 -18.96
C ILE A 502 -5.16 22.20 -18.91
N LYS A 503 -6.40 21.70 -18.92
CA LYS A 503 -7.61 22.52 -18.76
C LYS A 503 -7.84 22.89 -17.30
N ASP A 504 -8.55 23.99 -17.09
CA ASP A 504 -9.01 24.49 -15.79
C ASP A 504 -7.88 24.68 -14.76
N PHE A 505 -6.69 25.08 -15.19
CA PHE A 505 -5.55 25.25 -14.30
C PHE A 505 -5.65 26.55 -13.48
N THR A 506 -5.59 26.42 -12.15
CA THR A 506 -5.74 27.55 -11.22
C THR A 506 -4.69 28.64 -11.48
N GLY A 507 -5.14 29.89 -11.62
CA GLY A 507 -4.32 31.06 -11.93
C GLY A 507 -4.11 31.31 -13.43
N ILE A 508 -4.49 30.36 -14.30
CA ILE A 508 -4.34 30.50 -15.77
C ILE A 508 -5.71 30.44 -16.45
N SER A 509 -6.40 29.30 -16.35
CA SER A 509 -7.70 29.05 -16.98
C SER A 509 -8.81 28.76 -15.97
N ALA A 510 -8.50 28.70 -14.67
CA ALA A 510 -9.44 28.68 -13.55
C ALA A 510 -9.04 29.73 -12.49
N PRO A 511 -10.00 30.29 -11.72
CA PRO A 511 -9.70 31.35 -10.75
C PRO A 511 -8.96 30.83 -9.50
N TYR A 512 -8.26 31.74 -8.83
CA TYR A 512 -7.82 31.61 -7.45
C TYR A 512 -8.36 32.80 -6.67
N GLU A 513 -9.20 32.55 -5.68
CA GLU A 513 -9.77 33.59 -4.83
C GLU A 513 -8.89 33.75 -3.59
N ALA A 514 -8.05 34.78 -3.58
CA ALA A 514 -7.20 35.08 -2.44
C ALA A 514 -8.03 35.26 -1.15
N PRO A 515 -7.57 34.75 0.00
CA PRO A 515 -8.27 34.96 1.26
C PRO A 515 -8.23 36.43 1.66
N GLU A 516 -9.37 36.94 2.12
CA GLU A 516 -9.51 38.34 2.53
C GLU A 516 -9.01 38.57 3.98
N ALA A 517 -9.16 37.56 4.85
CA ALA A 517 -8.77 37.62 6.25
C ALA A 517 -8.11 36.31 6.72
N PRO A 518 -6.96 35.91 6.14
CA PRO A 518 -6.20 34.79 6.66
C PRO A 518 -5.56 35.14 8.01
N GLU A 519 -5.41 34.17 8.91
CA GLU A 519 -4.68 34.37 10.17
C GLU A 519 -3.21 34.71 9.93
N ILE A 520 -2.60 34.15 8.88
CA ILE A 520 -1.19 34.39 8.53
C ILE A 520 -1.05 34.59 7.02
N THR A 521 -0.34 35.63 6.61
CA THR A 521 0.12 35.80 5.21
C THR A 521 1.65 35.69 5.15
N ILE A 522 2.14 34.83 4.26
CA ILE A 522 3.58 34.64 3.97
C ILE A 522 3.88 34.93 2.51
N ARG A 523 4.99 35.65 2.27
CA ARG A 523 5.51 36.03 0.94
C ARG A 523 6.75 35.21 0.64
N THR A 524 6.59 34.04 0.04
CA THR A 524 7.73 33.12 -0.20
C THR A 524 8.63 33.57 -1.37
N ASP A 525 8.26 34.64 -2.06
CA ASP A 525 9.10 35.41 -2.98
C ASP A 525 10.10 36.31 -2.24
N GLN A 526 9.84 36.64 -0.98
CA GLN A 526 10.62 37.60 -0.18
C GLN A 526 11.26 36.97 1.06
N LEU A 527 10.69 35.88 1.56
CA LEU A 527 11.12 35.17 2.76
C LEU A 527 11.75 33.83 2.40
N SER A 528 12.78 33.45 3.14
CA SER A 528 13.29 32.08 3.17
C SER A 528 12.25 31.11 3.79
N VAL A 529 12.47 29.81 3.61
CA VAL A 529 11.60 28.77 4.18
C VAL A 529 11.63 28.84 5.71
N GLU A 530 12.82 29.04 6.28
CA GLU A 530 13.06 29.15 7.71
C GLU A 530 12.33 30.36 8.31
N GLU A 531 12.35 31.51 7.62
CA GLU A 531 11.61 32.70 8.04
C GLU A 531 10.10 32.51 7.96
N CYS A 532 9.60 31.79 6.94
CA CYS A 532 8.19 31.43 6.83
C CYS A 532 7.75 30.53 8.00
N VAL A 533 8.53 29.49 8.31
CA VAL A 533 8.27 28.58 9.44
C VAL A 533 8.29 29.36 10.76
N ARG A 534 9.32 30.17 10.99
CA ARG A 534 9.44 31.01 12.18
C ARG A 534 8.20 31.90 12.38
N LYS A 535 7.75 32.58 11.33
CA LYS A 535 6.55 33.43 11.40
C LYS A 535 5.29 32.65 11.78
N ILE A 536 5.13 31.43 11.27
CA ILE A 536 4.00 30.56 11.64
C ILE A 536 4.11 30.12 13.10
N VAL A 537 5.28 29.66 13.52
CA VAL A 537 5.54 29.19 14.89
C VAL A 537 5.34 30.31 15.91
N GLU A 538 5.82 31.52 15.62
CA GLU A 538 5.61 32.72 16.46
C GLU A 538 4.12 33.01 16.64
N TYR A 539 3.32 32.96 15.56
CA TYR A 539 1.87 33.13 15.64
C TYR A 539 1.22 32.04 16.50
N LEU A 540 1.57 30.76 16.29
CA LEU A 540 1.00 29.65 17.06
C LEU A 540 1.32 29.78 18.56
N ALA A 541 2.51 30.23 18.90
CA ALA A 541 2.90 30.50 20.29
C ALA A 541 2.13 31.68 20.89
N GLN A 542 1.96 32.77 20.13
CA GLN A 542 1.17 33.95 20.56
C GLN A 542 -0.29 33.61 20.82
N GLN A 543 -0.87 32.68 20.05
CA GLN A 543 -2.24 32.18 20.26
C GLN A 543 -2.35 31.14 21.38
N GLY A 544 -1.25 30.78 22.06
CA GLY A 544 -1.25 29.76 23.11
C GLY A 544 -1.60 28.35 22.59
N LEU A 545 -1.36 28.08 21.31
CA LEU A 545 -1.61 26.78 20.69
C LEU A 545 -0.44 25.82 20.88
N ILE A 546 0.78 26.37 20.99
CA ILE A 546 2.00 25.62 21.28
C ILE A 546 2.78 26.31 22.41
N THR A 547 3.52 25.53 23.19
CA THR A 547 4.42 26.06 24.22
C THR A 547 5.82 26.15 23.65
N GLN A 548 6.43 27.33 23.63
CA GLN A 548 7.86 27.48 23.35
C GLN A 548 8.65 27.39 24.66
N THR A 549 9.63 26.51 24.73
CA THR A 549 10.63 26.48 25.81
C THR A 549 11.84 27.33 25.43
N GLU A 550 12.51 27.96 26.39
CA GLU A 550 13.67 28.85 26.13
C GLU A 550 14.81 28.17 25.35
N GLU A 551 14.90 26.84 25.35
CA GLU A 551 15.87 26.06 24.57
C GLU A 551 15.55 25.97 23.06
N THR A 552 14.36 26.40 22.64
CA THR A 552 13.87 26.32 21.23
C THR A 552 13.63 27.69 20.58
N ARG A 553 14.00 28.78 21.25
CA ARG A 553 14.18 30.12 20.65
C ARG A 553 15.55 30.23 20.00
#